data_AF-A0A9P4IPP8-F1
#
_entry.id   AF-A0A9P4IPP8-F1
#
_cell.length_a   1.000
_cell.length_b   1.000
_cell.length_c   1.000
_cell.angle_alpha   90.00
_cell.angle_beta   90.00
_cell.angle_gamma   90.00
#
_symmetry.space_group_name_H-M   'P 1'
#
loop_
_entity.id
_entity.type
_entity.pdbx_description
1 polymer ?
#
loop_
_entity_poly.entity_id
_entity_poly.type
_entity_poly.pdbx_seq_one_letter_code
_entity_poly.pdbx_strand_id
1 'polypeptide(L)' 'MSNNPEQSRSARNEQQDDEPDEWDKRIFSTGCADENTRLNDCFYEKKDWRACKSEMEAFKQCWKRRGNDQRTSSKDA' A
#
# COMPACT_ATOMS: atom_id res chain seq x y z
N MET A 1 24.09 -38.13 22.95
CA MET A 1 24.31 -37.59 21.59
C MET A 1 22.96 -37.28 20.99
N SER A 2 22.73 -35.99 20.69
CA SER A 2 21.79 -35.43 19.70
C SER A 2 20.28 -35.71 19.82
N ASN A 3 19.33 -34.82 19.52
CA ASN A 3 19.18 -33.36 19.37
C ASN A 3 17.70 -33.18 18.97
N ASN A 4 17.01 -32.14 19.45
CA ASN A 4 16.38 -31.07 18.63
C ASN A 4 15.08 -30.49 19.25
N PRO A 5 15.09 -29.22 19.73
CA PRO A 5 13.91 -28.50 20.21
C PRO A 5 13.29 -27.60 19.13
N GLU A 6 13.02 -28.13 17.93
CA GLU A 6 12.40 -27.37 16.82
C GLU A 6 11.02 -27.90 16.43
N GLN A 7 10.10 -27.98 17.38
CA GLN A 7 8.68 -28.20 17.09
C GLN A 7 7.80 -27.18 17.83
N SER A 8 8.05 -25.89 17.58
CA SER A 8 7.18 -24.82 18.08
C SER A 8 7.31 -23.53 17.28
N ARG A 9 7.45 -23.63 15.95
CA ARG A 9 7.43 -22.45 15.04
C ARG A 9 6.42 -22.56 13.89
N SER A 10 5.41 -23.41 14.05
CA SER A 10 4.29 -23.50 13.11
C SER A 10 3.03 -22.99 13.81
N ALA A 11 2.24 -22.18 13.11
CA ALA A 11 0.96 -21.58 13.52
C ALA A 11 0.96 -20.11 14.01
N ARG A 12 1.80 -19.24 13.44
CA ARG A 12 1.51 -17.79 13.48
C ARG A 12 1.80 -17.07 12.17
N ASN A 13 1.32 -17.59 11.04
CA ASN A 13 1.24 -16.78 9.83
C ASN A 13 0.26 -17.30 8.76
N GLU A 14 -0.93 -17.74 9.14
CA GLU A 14 -1.97 -18.17 8.16
C GLU A 14 -3.30 -17.42 8.35
N GLN A 15 -3.27 -16.27 9.03
CA GLN A 15 -4.39 -15.36 9.23
C GLN A 15 -3.91 -13.93 8.94
N GLN A 16 -3.49 -13.67 7.71
CA GLN A 16 -3.17 -12.31 7.22
C GLN A 16 -3.77 -12.07 5.82
N ASP A 17 -4.74 -12.89 5.39
CA ASP A 17 -5.31 -12.81 4.02
C ASP A 17 -6.58 -11.94 3.94
N ASP A 18 -7.22 -11.64 5.08
CA ASP A 18 -8.49 -10.90 5.14
C ASP A 18 -8.38 -9.50 5.77
N GLU A 19 -7.18 -9.05 6.16
CA GLU A 19 -6.96 -7.67 6.64
C GLU A 19 -6.32 -6.81 5.54
N PRO A 20 -6.88 -5.62 5.24
CA PRO A 20 -6.19 -4.67 4.38
C PRO A 20 -4.84 -4.35 5.02
N ASP A 21 -3.79 -4.35 4.21
CA ASP A 21 -2.44 -4.13 4.72
C ASP A 21 -2.32 -2.73 5.34
N GLU A 22 -1.25 -2.50 6.10
CA GLU A 22 -1.00 -1.19 6.74
C GLU A 22 -0.83 -0.04 5.73
N TRP A 23 -0.64 -0.35 4.44
CA TRP A 23 -0.53 0.62 3.37
C TRP A 23 -1.90 1.00 2.81
N ASP A 24 -2.74 0.02 2.49
CA ASP A 24 -4.13 0.13 2.08
C ASP A 24 -4.95 0.85 3.15
N LYS A 25 -4.82 0.47 4.42
CA LYS A 25 -5.46 1.19 5.54
C LYS A 25 -5.10 2.68 5.53
N ARG A 26 -3.83 3.00 5.28
CA ARG A 26 -3.36 4.39 5.18
C ARG A 26 -3.93 5.10 3.97
N ILE A 27 -4.00 4.45 2.81
CA ILE A 27 -4.60 5.02 1.60
C ILE A 27 -6.10 5.24 1.78
N PHE A 28 -6.84 4.27 2.31
CA PHE A 28 -8.27 4.43 2.62
C PHE A 28 -8.52 5.61 3.57
N SER A 29 -7.69 5.79 4.59
CA SER A 29 -7.80 6.92 5.52
C SER A 29 -7.52 8.30 4.88
N THR A 30 -6.86 8.34 3.71
CA THR A 30 -6.57 9.60 3.00
C THR A 30 -7.75 10.16 2.22
N GLY A 31 -8.79 9.33 1.97
CA GLY A 31 -9.93 9.69 1.14
C GLY A 31 -9.61 9.85 -0.35
N CYS A 32 -8.51 9.25 -0.83
CA CYS A 32 -8.05 9.18 -2.22
C CYS A 32 -7.83 7.73 -2.70
N ALA A 33 -8.57 6.80 -2.10
CA ALA A 33 -8.43 5.38 -2.40
C ALA A 33 -8.86 5.06 -3.84
N ASP A 34 -9.91 5.70 -4.35
CA ASP A 34 -10.40 5.47 -5.71
C ASP A 34 -9.35 5.82 -6.76
N GLU A 35 -8.66 6.96 -6.59
CA GLU A 35 -7.57 7.35 -7.49
C GLU A 35 -6.36 6.43 -7.37
N ASN A 36 -6.07 5.92 -6.17
CA ASN A 36 -5.01 4.94 -5.95
C ASN A 36 -5.33 3.59 -6.63
N THR A 37 -6.58 3.11 -6.50
CA THR A 37 -7.05 1.89 -7.18
C THR A 37 -6.94 2.04 -8.69
N ARG A 38 -7.40 3.16 -9.26
CA ARG A 38 -7.26 3.42 -10.71
C ARG A 38 -5.81 3.44 -11.18
N LEU A 39 -4.90 4.00 -10.39
CA LEU A 39 -3.47 3.98 -10.69
C LEU A 39 -2.90 2.56 -10.65
N ASN A 40 -3.27 1.78 -9.65
CA ASN A 40 -2.88 0.36 -9.53
C ASN A 40 -3.45 -0.47 -10.67
N ASP A 41 -4.70 -0.26 -11.06
CA ASP A 41 -5.36 -0.95 -12.17
C ASP A 41 -4.63 -0.64 -13.49
N CYS A 42 -4.35 0.64 -13.76
CA CYS A 42 -3.58 1.03 -14.95
C CYS A 42 -2.19 0.39 -14.97
N PHE A 43 -1.50 0.36 -13.82
CA PHE A 43 -0.22 -0.34 -13.72
C PHE A 43 -0.40 -1.85 -13.89
N TYR A 44 -1.47 -2.45 -13.37
CA TYR A 44 -1.71 -3.87 -13.50
C TYR A 44 -1.94 -4.26 -14.97
N GLU A 45 -2.68 -3.46 -15.72
CA GLU A 45 -2.96 -3.66 -17.14
C GLU A 45 -1.72 -3.40 -18.02
N LYS A 46 -1.05 -2.27 -17.83
CA LYS A 46 0.04 -1.83 -18.72
C LYS A 46 1.42 -2.30 -18.28
N LYS A 47 1.58 -2.64 -16.99
CA LYS A 47 2.86 -2.91 -16.30
C LYS A 47 3.89 -1.78 -16.46
N ASP A 48 3.44 -0.56 -16.76
CA ASP A 48 4.28 0.63 -16.91
C ASP A 48 3.63 1.85 -16.28
N TRP A 49 4.24 2.36 -15.21
CA TRP A 49 3.77 3.54 -14.49
C TRP A 49 3.87 4.83 -15.32
N ARG A 50 4.75 4.89 -16.34
CA ARG A 50 4.87 6.05 -17.22
C ARG A 50 3.65 6.21 -18.12
N ALA A 51 3.05 5.09 -18.51
CA ALA A 51 1.82 5.05 -19.29
C ALA A 51 0.56 5.36 -18.45
N CYS A 52 0.71 5.52 -17.13
CA CYS A 52 -0.35 5.83 -16.17
C CYS A 52 -0.22 7.25 -15.59
N LYS A 53 0.35 8.17 -16.38
CA LYS A 53 0.62 9.54 -15.95
C LYS A 53 -0.66 10.29 -15.56
N SER A 54 -1.76 10.05 -16.27
CA SER A 54 -3.06 10.69 -16.01
C SER A 54 -3.64 10.27 -14.66
N GLU A 55 -3.58 8.98 -14.34
CA GLU A 55 -4.01 8.39 -13.08
C GLU A 55 -3.13 8.89 -11.93
N MET A 56 -1.82 9.01 -12.16
CA MET A 56 -0.88 9.55 -11.19
C MET A 56 -1.14 11.03 -10.90
N GLU A 57 -1.48 11.83 -11.92
CA GLU A 57 -1.87 13.22 -11.75
C GLU A 57 -3.20 13.35 -10.99
N ALA A 58 -4.19 12.50 -11.29
CA ALA A 58 -5.45 12.46 -10.55
C ALA A 58 -5.23 12.17 -9.06
N PHE A 59 -4.41 11.15 -8.75
CA PHE A 59 -4.05 10.82 -7.38
C PHE A 59 -3.37 12.00 -6.67
N LYS A 60 -2.38 12.64 -7.30
CA LYS A 60 -1.71 13.84 -6.75
C LYS A 60 -2.67 14.99 -6.49
N GLN A 61 -3.64 15.21 -7.39
CA GLN A 61 -4.65 16.25 -7.20
C GLN A 61 -5.56 15.94 -6.02
N CYS A 62 -6.05 14.70 -5.89
CA CYS A 62 -6.80 14.30 -4.71
C CYS A 62 -5.97 14.48 -3.44
N TRP A 63 -4.73 14.02 -3.45
CA TRP A 63 -3.81 14.09 -2.33
C TRP A 63 -3.65 15.52 -1.81
N LYS A 64 -3.39 16.46 -2.72
CA LYS A 64 -3.26 17.89 -2.40
C LYS A 64 -4.57 18.49 -1.89
N ARG A 65 -5.71 18.16 -2.51
CA ARG A 65 -7.04 18.66 -2.08
C ARG A 65 -7.41 18.20 -0.67
N ARG A 66 -6.99 16.99 -0.28
CA ARG A 66 -7.22 16.42 1.04
C ARG A 66 -6.17 16.84 2.08
N GLY A 67 -5.15 17.62 1.68
CA GLY A 67 -4.12 18.09 2.60
C GLY A 67 -3.19 16.99 3.11
N ASN A 68 -3.03 15.91 2.35
CA ASN A 68 -2.26 14.74 2.77
C ASN A 68 -0.74 14.96 2.71
N ASP A 69 -0.26 16.13 2.29
CA ASP A 69 1.16 16.45 2.13
C ASP A 69 1.98 16.20 3.41
N GLN A 70 1.38 16.46 4.59
CA GLN A 70 2.01 16.21 5.90
C GLN A 70 2.16 14.71 6.23
N ARG A 71 1.44 13.81 5.53
CA ARG A 71 1.54 12.36 5.72
C ARG A 71 2.75 11.77 5.00
N THR A 72 3.27 12.49 4.00
CA THR A 72 4.43 12.11 3.18
C THR A 72 5.64 13.00 3.45
N SER A 73 5.55 13.97 4.35
CA SER A 73 6.74 14.71 4.78
C SER A 73 7.65 13.73 5.51
N SER A 74 8.74 13.33 4.87
CA SER A 74 9.86 12.69 5.55
C SER A 74 10.31 13.64 6.65
N LYS A 75 10.15 13.26 7.92
CA LYS A 75 10.96 13.89 8.96
C LYS A 75 12.40 13.51 8.63
N ASP A 76 13.23 14.50 8.31
CA ASP A 76 14.68 14.31 8.22
C ASP A 76 15.12 13.52 9.45
N ALA A 77 15.65 12.32 9.21
CA ALA A 77 16.13 11.39 10.24
C ALA A 77 17.52 11.80 10.74
#